data_AF-A0A930STH3-F1
#
_entry.id   AF-A0A930STH3-F1
#
_cell.length_a   1.000
_cell.length_b   1.000
_cell.length_c   1.000
_cell.angle_alpha   90.00
_cell.angle_beta   90.00
_cell.angle_gamma   90.00
#
_symmetry.space_group_name_H-M   'P 1'
#
loop_
_entity.id
_entity.type
_entity.pdbx_description
1 polymer ?
#
loop_
_entity_poly.entity_id
_entity_poly.type
_entity_poly.pdbx_seq_one_letter_code
_entity_poly.pdbx_strand_id
1 'polypeptide(L)'
;MKKTPGFARLTVSVPQELHHEINQLRQELDISQSELIKQACELLIKQQRKQQWQAAAKKMAPYYASDPELTAFNVLDSETFV
;
A
#
# COMPACT_ATOMS: atom_id res chain seq x y z
N MET A 1 -4.17 -23.83 -11.76
CA MET A 1 -3.25 -23.28 -12.77
C MET A 1 -2.31 -22.30 -12.08
N LYS A 2 -1.00 -22.60 -12.01
CA LYS A 2 0.00 -21.66 -11.48
C LYS A 2 0.15 -20.52 -12.50
N LYS A 3 -0.28 -19.30 -12.16
CA LYS A 3 -0.04 -18.12 -13.01
C LYS A 3 1.45 -17.82 -12.96
N THR A 4 2.17 -18.10 -14.05
CA THR A 4 3.51 -17.54 -14.26
C THR A 4 3.38 -16.02 -14.20
N PRO A 5 4.20 -15.29 -13.42
CA PRO A 5 4.12 -13.84 -13.39
C PRO A 5 4.58 -13.33 -14.75
N GLY A 6 3.63 -12.95 -15.60
CA GLY A 6 3.91 -12.27 -16.85
C GLY A 6 4.36 -10.84 -16.57
N PHE A 7 5.44 -10.41 -17.22
CA PHE A 7 5.85 -9.01 -17.18
C PHE A 7 5.00 -8.21 -18.17
N ALA A 8 4.37 -7.13 -17.69
CA ALA A 8 3.68 -6.17 -18.55
C ALA A 8 4.62 -5.00 -18.86
N ARG A 9 4.68 -4.58 -20.13
CA ARG A 9 5.45 -3.40 -20.56
C ARG A 9 4.58 -2.15 -20.45
N LEU A 10 5.13 -1.10 -19.85
CA LEU A 10 4.49 0.20 -19.74
C LEU A 10 5.32 1.24 -20.52
N THR A 11 4.64 2.08 -21.31
CA THR A 11 5.22 3.26 -21.95
C THR A 11 4.48 4.47 -21.42
N VAL A 12 5.20 5.45 -20.87
CA VAL A 12 4.61 6.65 -20.28
C VAL A 12 5.31 7.90 -20.79
N SER A 13 4.53 8.95 -20.95
CA SER A 13 5.03 10.31 -21.20
C SER A 13 4.96 11.08 -19.89
N VAL A 14 6.01 11.82 -19.57
CA VAL A 14 6.08 12.65 -18.36
C VAL A 14 6.53 14.07 -18.73
N PRO A 15 6.19 15.08 -17.91
CA PRO A 15 6.73 16.43 -18.07
C PRO A 15 8.27 16.41 -18.08
N GLN A 16 8.87 17.32 -18.84
CA GLN A 16 10.32 17.37 -19.00
C GLN A 16 11.05 17.64 -17.68
N GLU A 17 10.46 18.48 -16.82
CA GLU A 17 10.94 18.76 -15.46
C GLU A 17 11.01 17.47 -14.63
N LEU A 18 9.93 16.68 -14.63
CA LEU A 18 9.90 15.41 -13.91
C LEU A 18 10.91 14.41 -14.47
N HIS A 19 11.11 14.37 -15.78
CA HIS A 19 12.14 13.53 -16.39
C HIS A 19 13.55 13.94 -15.94
N HIS A 20 13.80 15.23 -15.74
CA HIS A 20 15.08 15.71 -15.23
C HIS A 20 15.31 15.25 -13.78
N GLU A 21 14.33 15.45 -12.91
CA GLU A 21 14.39 15.01 -11.52
C GLU A 21 14.60 13.49 -11.40
N ILE A 22 13.85 12.70 -12.18
CA ILE A 22 14.02 11.23 -12.26
C ILE A 22 15.45 10.85 -12.64
N ASN A 23 16.06 11.58 -13.58
CA ASN A 23 17.43 11.31 -14.02
C ASN A 23 18.47 11.67 -12.95
N GLN A 24 18.26 12.72 -12.18
CA GLN A 24 19.13 13.06 -11.05
C GLN A 24 19.01 12.00 -9.95
N LEU A 25 17.79 11.70 -9.51
CA LEU A 25 17.52 10.70 -8.47
C LEU A 25 18.07 9.32 -8.81
N ARG A 26 17.92 8.85 -10.05
CA ARG A 26 18.45 7.53 -10.43
C ARG A 26 19.98 7.48 -10.41
N GLN A 27 20.65 8.61 -10.67
CA GLN A 27 22.11 8.71 -10.61
C GLN A 27 22.59 8.74 -9.16
N GLU A 28 21.92 9.51 -8.30
CA GLU A 28 22.22 9.58 -6.86
C GLU A 28 22.06 8.23 -6.16
N LEU A 29 21.05 7.46 -6.56
CA LEU A 29 20.73 6.14 -5.98
C LEU A 29 21.44 4.98 -6.68
N ASP A 30 22.18 5.24 -7.77
CA ASP A 30 22.82 4.23 -8.62
C ASP A 30 21.88 3.09 -9.07
N ILE A 31 20.68 3.47 -9.56
CA ILE A 31 19.68 2.51 -10.05
C ILE A 31 19.19 2.86 -11.46
N SER A 32 18.57 1.87 -12.12
CA SER A 32 17.91 2.12 -13.41
C SER A 32 16.65 2.96 -13.23
N GLN A 33 16.28 3.71 -14.26
CA GLN A 33 15.01 4.45 -14.29
C GLN A 33 13.81 3.52 -14.06
N SER A 34 13.82 2.33 -14.67
CA SER A 34 12.75 1.34 -14.48
C SER A 34 12.63 0.88 -13.03
N GLU A 35 13.76 0.70 -12.33
CA GLU A 35 13.76 0.29 -10.93
C GLU A 35 13.26 1.43 -10.03
N LEU A 36 13.67 2.67 -10.28
CA LEU A 36 13.16 3.84 -9.57
C LEU A 36 11.63 3.97 -9.71
N ILE A 37 11.12 3.86 -10.94
CA ILE A 37 9.68 3.94 -11.22
C ILE A 37 8.93 2.77 -10.58
N LYS A 38 9.48 1.56 -10.60
CA LYS A 38 8.90 0.40 -9.93
C LYS A 38 8.76 0.64 -8.42
N GLN A 39 9.82 1.10 -7.76
CA GLN A 39 9.80 1.39 -6.32
C GLN A 39 8.80 2.50 -5.98
N ALA A 40 8.75 3.57 -6.78
CA ALA A 40 7.79 4.65 -6.62
C ALA A 40 6.34 4.14 -6.72
N CYS A 41 6.04 3.31 -7.71
CA CYS A 41 4.72 2.67 -7.86
C CYS A 41 4.37 1.78 -6.66
N GLU A 42 5.30 0.96 -6.19
CA GLU A 42 5.08 0.09 -5.01
C GLU A 42 4.80 0.91 -3.75
N LEU A 43 5.54 2.00 -3.53
CA LEU A 43 5.34 2.91 -2.41
C LEU A 43 3.97 3.59 -2.48
N LEU A 44 3.59 4.11 -3.65
CA LEU A 44 2.31 4.77 -3.86
C LEU A 44 1.13 3.80 -3.61
N ILE A 45 1.21 2.56 -4.11
CA ILE A 45 0.18 1.54 -3.89
C ILE A 45 0.05 1.21 -2.40
N LYS A 46 1.18 1.03 -1.69
CA LYS A 46 1.17 0.78 -0.24
C LYS A 46 0.55 1.94 0.53
N GLN A 47 0.91 3.17 0.18
CA GLN A 47 0.37 4.38 0.81
C GLN A 47 -1.14 4.49 0.59
N GLN A 48 -1.62 4.24 -0.63
CA GLN A 48 -3.05 4.30 -0.94
C GLN A 48 -3.84 3.25 -0.16
N ARG A 49 -3.34 2.02 -0.07
CA ARG A 49 -3.96 0.96 0.74
C ARG A 49 -4.02 1.34 2.22
N LYS A 50 -2.94 1.89 2.76
CA LYS A 50 -2.92 2.39 4.14
C LYS A 50 -3.97 3.48 4.36
N GLN A 51 -4.11 4.43 3.44
CA GLN A 51 -5.13 5.48 3.53
C GLN A 51 -6.55 4.90 3.47
N GLN A 52 -6.79 3.91 2.62
CA GLN A 52 -8.08 3.22 2.56
C GLN A 52 -8.43 2.53 3.88
N TRP A 53 -7.47 1.83 4.50
CA TRP A 53 -7.68 1.21 5.80
C TRP A 53 -7.92 2.22 6.91
N GLN A 54 -7.18 3.33 6.92
CA GLN A 54 -7.41 4.42 7.87
C GLN A 54 -8.79 5.04 7.69
N ALA A 55 -9.24 5.23 6.44
CA ALA A 55 -10.58 5.74 6.16
C ALA A 55 -11.67 4.76 6.63
N ALA A 56 -11.48 3.46 6.39
CA ALA A 56 -12.39 2.42 6.87
C ALA A 56 -12.44 2.37 8.41
N ALA A 57 -11.28 2.42 9.08
CA ALA A 57 -11.19 2.47 10.54
C ALA A 57 -11.90 3.71 11.11
N LYS A 58 -11.70 4.89 10.50
CA LYS A 58 -12.41 6.11 10.88
C LYS A 58 -13.92 6.01 10.71
N LYS A 59 -14.39 5.33 9.65
CA LYS A 59 -15.83 5.08 9.45
C LYS A 59 -16.40 4.13 10.50
N MET A 60 -15.62 3.18 10.98
CA MET A 60 -16.05 2.20 11.99
C MET A 60 -15.94 2.73 13.42
N ALA A 61 -15.05 3.68 13.69
CA ALA A 61 -14.82 4.21 15.03
C ALA A 61 -16.08 4.69 15.78
N PRO A 62 -17.06 5.38 15.14
CA PRO A 62 -18.30 5.76 15.80
C PRO A 62 -19.13 4.56 16.25
N TYR A 63 -19.14 3.47 15.47
CA TYR A 63 -19.90 2.25 15.78
C TYR A 63 -19.32 1.52 17.00
N TYR A 64 -17.99 1.42 17.08
CA TYR A 64 -17.31 0.87 18.26
C TYR A 64 -17.52 1.73 19.52
N ALA A 65 -17.68 3.05 19.37
CA ALA A 65 -17.97 3.93 20.50
C ALA A 65 -19.44 3.85 20.97
N SER A 66 -20.37 3.52 20.06
CA SER A 66 -21.80 3.46 20.35
C SER A 66 -22.31 2.07 20.74
N ASP A 67 -21.55 1.00 20.44
CA ASP A 67 -21.96 -0.38 20.68
C ASP A 67 -20.92 -1.12 21.57
N PRO A 68 -21.23 -1.29 22.87
CA PRO A 68 -20.36 -1.99 23.81
C PRO A 68 -20.11 -3.46 23.44
N GLU A 69 -21.03 -4.12 22.72
CA GLU A 69 -20.85 -5.53 22.31
C GLU A 69 -19.71 -5.69 21.29
N LEU A 70 -19.48 -4.68 20.43
CA LEU A 70 -18.39 -4.69 19.44
C LEU A 70 -16.99 -4.55 20.07
N THR A 71 -16.91 -4.14 21.33
CA THR A 71 -15.65 -4.05 22.10
C THR A 71 -15.60 -5.07 23.24
N ALA A 72 -16.65 -5.88 23.41
CA ALA A 72 -16.70 -6.90 24.43
C ALA A 72 -15.76 -8.06 24.04
N PHE A 73 -14.62 -8.14 24.72
CA PHE A 73 -13.65 -9.25 24.63
C PHE A 73 -14.19 -10.52 25.29
N ASN A 74 -15.37 -11.01 24.88
CA ASN A 74 -16.09 -12.05 25.60
C ASN A 74 -15.78 -13.49 25.16
N VAL A 75 -14.81 -13.74 24.27
CA VAL A 75 -14.65 -15.10 23.67
C VAL A 75 -13.21 -15.64 23.63
N LEU A 76 -12.17 -14.83 23.84
CA LEU A 76 -10.77 -15.32 23.66
C LEU A 76 -10.13 -15.96 24.91
N ASP A 77 -10.72 -15.81 26.10
CA ASP A 77 -10.22 -16.45 27.33
C ASP A 77 -10.79 -17.86 27.57
N SER A 78 -11.75 -18.31 26.76
CA SER A 78 -12.42 -19.62 26.93
C SER A 78 -11.95 -20.72 25.96
N GLU A 79 -11.06 -20.42 25.01
CA GLU A 79 -10.48 -21.44 24.14
C GLU A 79 -9.25 -22.06 24.81
N THR A 80 -9.48 -23.06 25.67
CA THR A 80 -8.44 -24.06 25.95
C THR A 80 -8.11 -24.77 24.64
N PHE A 81 -6.98 -24.41 24.02
CA PHE A 81 -6.36 -25.21 22.97
C PHE A 81 -5.93 -26.55 23.60
N VAL A 82 -6.75 -27.59 23.43
CA VAL A 82 -6.43 -28.99 23.76
C VAL A 82 -5.82 -29.67 22.55
#